data_AF-A0A5K8AAY1-F1
#
_entry.id   AF-A0A5K8AAY1-F1
#
_cell.length_a   1.000
_cell.length_b   1.000
_cell.length_c   1.000
_cell.angle_alpha   90.00
_cell.angle_beta   90.00
_cell.angle_gamma   90.00
#
_symmetry.space_group_name_H-M   'P 1'
#
loop_
_entity.id
_entity.type
_entity.pdbx_description
1 polymer ?
#
loop_
_entity_poly.entity_id
_entity_poly.type
_entity_poly.pdbx_seq_one_letter_code
_entity_poly.pdbx_strand_id
1 'polypeptide(L)' 'MASEADVVQIVAKAVNQLIKPPQKASWGGYQGYFKDPDGYLWEVACNPFFWGGPGDKK' A
#
# COMPACT_ATOMS: atom_id res chain seq x y z
N MET A 1 -10.76 5.60 -5.77
CA MET A 1 -9.37 5.14 -6.05
C MET A 1 -8.60 5.29 -4.75
N ALA A 2 -7.87 4.28 -4.30
CA ALA A 2 -7.03 4.40 -3.11
C ALA A 2 -5.93 5.43 -3.37
N SER A 3 -5.49 6.12 -2.32
CA SER A 3 -4.56 7.25 -2.34
C SER A 3 -3.35 6.99 -1.44
N GLU A 4 -2.31 7.82 -1.56
CA GLU A 4 -1.13 7.77 -0.67
C GLU A 4 -1.53 7.87 0.81
N ALA A 5 -2.54 8.70 1.10
CA ALA A 5 -3.07 8.90 2.44
C ALA A 5 -3.70 7.62 3.02
N ASP A 6 -4.31 6.79 2.17
CA ASP A 6 -4.91 5.52 2.60
C ASP A 6 -3.83 4.53 3.04
N VAL A 7 -2.69 4.47 2.34
CA VAL A 7 -1.55 3.64 2.73
C VAL A 7 -1.03 4.06 4.10
N VAL A 8 -0.89 5.38 4.33
CA VAL A 8 -0.45 5.91 5.64
C VAL A 8 -1.44 5.55 6.75
N GLN A 9 -2.74 5.73 6.51
CA GLN A 9 -3.79 5.44 7.49
C GLN A 9 -3.85 3.95 7.84
N ILE A 10 -3.77 3.06 6.84
CA ILE A 10 -3.83 1.61 7.07
C ILE A 10 -2.61 1.15 7.85
N VAL A 11 -1.42 1.59 7.44
CA VAL A 11 -0.16 1.23 8.11
C VAL A 11 -0.08 1.81 9.51
N ALA A 12 -0.60 3.02 9.75
CA ALA A 12 -0.65 3.63 11.09
C ALA A 12 -1.67 2.95 12.02
N LYS A 13 -2.75 2.38 11.48
CA LYS A 13 -3.73 1.60 12.26
C LYS A 13 -3.27 0.18 12.56
N ALA A 14 -2.21 -0.30 11.93
CA ALA A 14 -1.65 -1.60 12.22
C ALA A 14 -1.05 -1.61 13.63
N VAL A 15 -1.74 -2.29 14.54
CA VAL A 15 -1.59 -2.16 15.99
C VAL A 15 -0.30 -2.75 16.56
N ASN A 16 0.47 -3.51 15.78
CA ASN A 16 1.50 -4.37 16.37
C ASN A 16 2.93 -4.05 15.97
N GLN A 17 3.22 -3.76 14.69
CA GLN A 17 4.59 -3.43 14.30
C GLN A 17 4.68 -2.75 12.94
N LEU A 18 5.12 -1.49 12.94
CA LEU A 18 5.57 -0.83 11.71
C LEU A 18 6.93 -1.40 11.30
N ILE A 19 7.00 -2.06 10.14
CA ILE A 19 8.26 -2.62 9.62
C ILE A 19 8.95 -1.61 8.73
N LYS A 20 8.19 -0.96 7.86
CA LYS A 20 8.71 0.06 6.95
C LYS A 20 7.68 1.20 6.85
N PRO A 21 8.07 2.44 7.15
CA PRO A 21 7.17 3.57 7.01
C PRO A 21 6.69 3.69 5.56
N PRO A 22 5.44 4.13 5.36
CA PRO A 22 4.90 4.42 4.04
C PRO A 22 5.82 5.37 3.26
N GLN A 23 6.11 5.04 2.02
CA GLN A 23 6.99 5.82 1.16
C GLN A 23 6.68 5.61 -0.31
N LYS A 24 7.19 6.52 -1.15
CA LYS A 24 7.13 6.37 -2.61
C LYS A 24 7.88 5.12 -3.04
N ALA A 25 7.21 4.31 -3.84
CA ALA A 25 7.79 3.14 -4.45
C ALA A 25 8.54 3.53 -5.73
N SER A 26 9.60 2.79 -6.06
CA SER A 26 10.46 3.08 -7.23
C SER A 26 9.72 3.02 -8.56
N TRP A 27 8.60 2.29 -8.61
CA TRP A 27 7.73 2.15 -9.78
C TRP A 27 6.68 3.28 -9.88
N GLY A 28 6.69 4.25 -8.96
CA GLY A 28 5.90 5.49 -9.05
C GLY A 28 4.57 5.52 -8.28
N GLY A 29 4.26 4.50 -7.48
CA GLY A 29 3.17 4.56 -6.50
C GLY A 29 3.66 4.69 -5.06
N TYR A 30 2.88 4.22 -4.10
CA TYR A 30 3.16 4.37 -2.68
C TYR A 30 3.00 3.06 -1.94
N GLN A 31 3.92 2.73 -1.03
CA GLN A 31 3.91 1.44 -0.33
C GLN A 31 4.36 1.56 1.12
N GLY A 32 3.85 0.71 1.99
CA GLY A 32 4.26 0.58 3.39
C GLY A 32 4.11 -0.86 3.88
N TYR A 33 4.82 -1.20 4.96
CA TYR A 33 4.86 -2.57 5.48
C TYR A 33 4.64 -2.60 6.98
N PHE A 34 3.84 -3.56 7.43
CA PHE A 34 3.60 -3.80 8.85
C PHE A 34 3.51 -5.30 9.14
N LYS A 35 3.64 -5.67 10.41
CA LYS A 35 3.31 -7.00 10.90
C LYS A 35 1.99 -6.97 11.66
N ASP A 36 1.18 -7.98 11.41
CA ASP A 36 -0.01 -8.22 12.22
C ASP A 36 0.35 -8.82 13.60
N PRO A 37 -0.63 -8.94 14.53
CA PRO A 37 -0.43 -9.57 15.83
C PRO A 37 0.12 -11.00 15.78
N ASP A 38 -0.22 -11.75 14.73
CA ASP A 38 0.21 -13.14 14.53
C ASP A 38 1.62 -13.24 13.94
N GLY A 39 2.22 -12.11 13.56
CA GLY A 39 3.58 -11.99 13.07
C GLY A 39 3.73 -12.09 11.55
N TYR A 40 2.64 -12.16 10.79
CA TYR A 40 2.72 -12.16 9.32
C TYR A 40 3.07 -10.78 8.79
N LEU A 41 3.90 -10.75 7.74
CA LEU A 41 4.32 -9.54 7.07
C LEU A 41 3.32 -9.15 5.98
N TRP A 42 2.80 -7.94 6.07
CA TRP A 42 1.87 -7.37 5.11
C TRP A 42 2.49 -6.19 4.39
N GLU A 43 2.17 -6.08 3.10
CA GLU A 43 2.43 -4.92 2.26
C GLU A 43 1.11 -4.22 1.91
N VAL A 44 1.10 -2.90 2.04
CA VAL A 44 0.01 -2.04 1.57
C VAL A 44 0.57 -1.17 0.47
N ALA A 45 0.06 -1.33 -0.75
CA ALA A 45 0.53 -0.58 -1.91
C ALA A 45 -0.64 0.10 -2.64
N CYS A 46 -0.46 1.38 -2.94
CA CYS A 46 -1.31 2.14 -3.84
C CYS A 46 -0.62 2.26 -5.19
N ASN A 47 -1.09 1.49 -6.18
CA ASN A 47 -0.55 1.53 -7.54
C ASN A 47 -1.42 2.37 -8.48
N PRO A 48 -1.02 3.60 -8.83
CA PRO A 48 -1.77 4.45 -9.74
C PRO A 48 -1.72 3.97 -11.20
N PHE A 49 -0.84 3.02 -11.54
CA PHE A 49 -0.71 2.43 -12.88
C PHE A 49 -1.39 1.07 -13.00
N PHE A 50 -1.98 0.56 -11.92
CA PHE A 50 -2.68 -0.73 -11.96
C PHE A 50 -4.04 -0.57 -12.62
N TRP A 51 -4.11 -0.93 -13.90
CA TRP A 51 -5.35 -1.07 -14.64
C TRP A 51 -5.81 -2.53 -14.62
N GLY A 52 -6.86 -2.82 -13.84
CA GLY A 52 -7.41 -4.18 -13.67
C GLY A 52 -8.59 -4.54 -14.60
N GLY A 53 -8.93 -3.67 -15.55
CA GLY A 53 -10.10 -3.82 -16.43
C GLY A 53 -9.74 -4.08 -17.89
N PRO A 54 -10.72 -4.35 -18.78
CA PRO A 54 -10.47 -4.31 -20.22
C PRO A 54 -10.09 -2.88 -20.61
N GLY A 55 -8.96 -2.70 -21.31
CA GLY A 55 -8.53 -1.38 -21.76
C GLY A 55 -9.60 -0.72 -22.64
N ASP A 56 -9.87 0.57 -22.39
CA ASP A 56 -10.75 1.37 -23.24
C ASP A 56 -10.23 1.30 -24.69
N LYS A 57 -10.95 0.55 -25.53
CA LYS A 57 -10.71 0.55 -26.97
C LYS A 57 -11.28 1.85 -27.51
N LYS A 58 -10.35 2.74 -27.86
CA LYS A 58 -10.37 3.86 -28.81
C LYS A 58 -11.73 4.32 -29.35
#